data_AF-A0A539CZI2-F1
#
_entry.id   AF-A0A539CZI2-F1
#
_cell.length_a   1.000
_cell.length_b   1.000
_cell.length_c   1.000
_cell.angle_alpha   90.00
_cell.angle_beta   90.00
_cell.angle_gamma   90.00
#
_symmetry.space_group_name_H-M   'P 1'
#
loop_
_entity.id
_entity.type
_entity.pdbx_description
1 polymer ?
#
loop_
_entity_poly.entity_id
_entity_poly.type
_entity_poly.pdbx_seq_one_letter_code
_entity_poly.pdbx_strand_id
1 'polypeptide(L)'
;MRFLGLSSLLRPEDSVALHQASRAYIEARLKEQFDGPVVVVTHYAPSVGSIEKRFEHDPLSPCFASRLDELIGASNVDLWVHGHTHTTFDYMIKRTRVVCNAVGYRDRSGGKVPERENAFRPDLVVEI
;
A
#
# COMPACT_ATOMS: atom_id res chain seq x y z
N MET A 1 -11.65 18.78 2.24
CA MET A 1 -10.72 18.69 1.10
C MET A 1 -11.57 18.63 -0.17
N ARG A 2 -11.68 19.74 -0.91
CA ARG A 2 -12.50 19.87 -2.13
C ARG A 2 -11.61 19.60 -3.33
N PHE A 3 -11.97 18.64 -4.18
CA PHE A 3 -11.39 18.52 -5.51
C PHE A 3 -11.91 19.69 -6.34
N LEU A 4 -11.06 20.70 -6.56
CA LEU A 4 -11.33 21.79 -7.48
C LEU A 4 -11.26 21.25 -8.92
N GLY A 5 -12.43 21.17 -9.59
CA GLY A 5 -12.55 21.33 -11.04
C GLY A 5 -11.84 20.32 -11.96
N LEU A 6 -12.16 19.03 -11.87
CA LEU A 6 -11.90 18.12 -13.00
C LEU A 6 -13.13 18.11 -13.92
N SER A 7 -13.15 19.00 -14.90
CA SER A 7 -14.09 18.98 -16.02
C SER A 7 -13.56 18.16 -17.21
N SER A 8 -12.64 17.22 -16.97
CA SER A 8 -12.00 16.39 -18.00
C SER A 8 -11.90 14.93 -17.56
N LEU A 9 -11.88 14.02 -18.54
CA LEU A 9 -11.63 12.59 -18.33
C LEU A 9 -10.26 12.38 -17.67
N LEU A 10 -10.16 11.40 -16.78
CA LEU A 10 -8.90 10.98 -16.16
C LEU A 10 -7.98 10.36 -17.22
N ARG A 11 -6.74 10.86 -17.30
CA ARG A 11 -5.71 10.34 -18.21
C ARG A 11 -4.59 9.66 -17.43
N PRO A 12 -3.79 8.78 -18.06
CA PRO A 12 -2.64 8.15 -17.42
C PRO A 12 -1.66 9.16 -16.80
N GLU A 13 -1.47 10.32 -17.40
CA GLU A 13 -0.57 11.34 -16.87
C GLU A 13 -1.07 11.92 -15.54
N ASP A 14 -2.39 11.97 -15.35
CA ASP A 14 -3.00 12.46 -14.12
C ASP A 14 -2.73 11.49 -12.96
N SER A 15 -2.73 10.17 -13.20
CA SER A 15 -2.39 9.19 -12.17
C SER A 15 -0.90 9.21 -11.80
N VAL A 16 -0.02 9.43 -12.78
CA VAL A 16 1.42 9.66 -12.54
C VAL A 16 1.63 10.91 -11.69
N ALA A 17 0.98 12.02 -12.03
CA ALA A 17 1.09 13.26 -11.26
C ALA A 17 0.58 13.11 -9.83
N LEU A 18 -0.55 12.42 -9.63
CA LEU A 18 -1.08 12.11 -8.29
C LEU A 18 -0.13 11.22 -7.49
N HIS A 19 0.47 10.21 -8.12
CA HIS A 19 1.46 9.35 -7.48
C HIS A 19 2.70 10.16 -7.06
N GLN A 20 3.26 10.98 -7.95
CA GLN A 20 4.42 11.81 -7.67
C GLN A 20 4.16 12.80 -6.53
N ALA A 21 3.00 13.45 -6.52
CA ALA A 21 2.59 14.36 -5.45
C ALA A 21 2.47 13.63 -4.10
N SER A 22 1.85 12.44 -4.10
CA SER A 22 1.69 11.62 -2.89
C SER A 22 3.03 11.15 -2.35
N ARG A 23 3.93 10.66 -3.22
CA ARG A 23 5.29 10.25 -2.85
C ARG A 23 6.09 11.41 -2.26
N ALA A 24 6.07 12.57 -2.93
CA ALA A 24 6.78 13.76 -2.46
C ALA A 24 6.26 14.24 -1.09
N TYR A 25 4.95 14.17 -0.86
CA TYR A 25 4.35 14.47 0.43
C TYR A 25 4.85 13.52 1.52
N ILE A 26 4.81 12.20 1.28
CA ILE A 26 5.30 11.20 2.24
C ILE A 26 6.79 11.44 2.53
N GLU A 27 7.61 11.58 1.50
CA GLU A 27 9.05 11.83 1.67
C GLU A 27 9.33 13.11 2.48
N ALA A 28 8.57 14.18 2.25
CA ALA A 28 8.71 15.41 3.03
C ALA A 28 8.33 15.21 4.50
N ARG A 29 7.24 14.48 4.79
CA ARG A 29 6.82 14.18 6.17
C ARG A 29 7.83 13.29 6.90
N LEU A 30 8.42 12.31 6.21
CA LEU A 30 9.42 11.41 6.80
C LEU A 30 10.77 12.09 7.09
N LYS A 31 10.99 13.32 6.59
CA LYS A 31 12.17 14.14 6.93
C LYS A 31 11.96 14.98 8.18
N GLU A 32 10.73 15.11 8.67
CA GLU A 32 10.45 15.85 9.89
C GLU A 32 10.86 15.03 11.12
N GLN A 33 11.43 15.71 12.12
CA GLN A 33 11.77 15.06 13.39
C GLN A 33 10.49 14.79 14.18
N PHE A 34 10.33 13.54 14.62
CA PHE A 34 9.24 13.11 15.48
C PHE A 34 9.79 12.16 16.54
N ASP A 35 9.51 12.44 17.82
CA ASP A 35 9.98 11.66 18.97
C ASP A 35 8.93 10.61 19.36
N GLY A 36 8.69 9.66 18.47
CA GLY A 36 7.72 8.58 18.66
C GLY A 36 7.62 7.65 17.44
N PRO A 37 6.77 6.60 17.53
CA PRO A 37 6.59 5.67 16.42
C PRO A 37 5.98 6.34 15.19
N VAL A 38 6.55 6.08 14.01
CA VAL A 38 6.07 6.60 12.74
C VAL A 38 5.33 5.52 11.99
N VAL A 39 4.04 5.78 11.70
CA VAL A 39 3.18 4.89 10.93
C VAL A 39 2.78 5.55 9.62
N VAL A 40 2.95 4.82 8.51
CA VAL A 40 2.49 5.25 7.18
C VAL A 40 1.33 4.37 6.75
N VAL A 41 0.28 4.99 6.21
CA VAL A 41 -0.89 4.28 5.68
C VAL A 41 -1.13 4.71 4.24
N THR A 42 -1.14 3.75 3.32
CA THR A 42 -1.44 3.96 1.90
C THR A 42 -2.50 2.97 1.42
N HIS A 43 -3.19 3.26 0.31
CA HIS A 43 -4.03 2.24 -0.32
C HIS A 43 -3.20 1.27 -1.15
N TYR A 44 -2.37 1.79 -2.06
CA TYR A 44 -1.46 1.01 -2.90
C TYR A 44 -0.28 0.46 -2.09
N ALA A 45 0.22 -0.69 -2.52
CA ALA A 45 1.35 -1.33 -1.88
C ALA A 45 2.66 -0.53 -2.11
N PRO A 46 3.54 -0.43 -1.10
CA PRO A 46 4.75 0.38 -1.22
C PRO A 46 5.96 -0.38 -1.78
N SER A 47 5.83 -1.69 -2.01
CA SER A 47 6.90 -2.55 -2.50
C SER A 47 6.33 -3.73 -3.28
N VAL A 48 7.13 -4.24 -4.22
CA VAL A 48 6.83 -5.47 -4.97
C VAL A 48 6.76 -6.70 -4.07
N GLY A 49 7.30 -6.65 -2.84
CA GLY A 49 7.14 -7.70 -1.84
C GLY A 49 5.68 -7.96 -1.44
N SER A 50 4.78 -7.05 -1.78
CA SER A 50 3.33 -7.17 -1.61
C SER A 50 2.59 -7.64 -2.86
N ILE A 51 3.31 -8.15 -3.86
CA ILE A 51 2.73 -8.78 -5.04
C ILE A 51 2.80 -10.29 -4.83
N GLU A 52 1.71 -11.01 -5.08
CA GLU A 52 1.76 -12.47 -5.06
C GLU A 52 2.81 -12.97 -6.05
N LYS A 53 3.63 -13.95 -5.64
CA LYS A 53 4.75 -14.48 -6.44
C LYS A 53 4.36 -14.87 -7.88
N ARG A 54 3.13 -15.33 -8.11
CA ARG A 54 2.62 -15.67 -9.45
C ARG A 54 2.52 -14.48 -10.41
N PHE A 55 2.45 -13.25 -9.89
CA PHE A 55 2.34 -11.99 -10.64
C PHE A 55 3.63 -11.17 -10.59
N GLU A 56 4.73 -11.68 -10.01
CA GLU A 56 5.99 -10.93 -9.83
C GLU A 56 6.53 -10.33 -11.14
N HIS A 57 6.31 -11.00 -12.27
CA HIS A 57 6.76 -10.55 -13.60
C HIS A 57 5.60 -10.12 -14.52
N ASP A 58 4.40 -9.95 -13.97
CA ASP A 58 3.25 -9.48 -14.74
C ASP A 58 3.45 -7.99 -15.09
N PRO A 59 3.29 -7.58 -16.36
CA PRO A 59 3.44 -6.18 -16.77
C PRO A 59 2.42 -5.24 -16.11
N LEU A 60 1.34 -5.77 -15.52
CA LEU A 60 0.32 -5.00 -14.80
C LEU A 60 0.62 -4.87 -13.30
N SER A 61 1.62 -5.56 -12.75
CA SER A 61 2.01 -5.43 -11.34
C SER A 61 2.32 -3.98 -10.88
N PRO A 62 2.88 -3.08 -11.72
CA PRO A 62 3.02 -1.67 -11.38
C PRO A 62 1.70 -0.93 -11.09
N CYS A 63 0.55 -1.47 -11.51
CA CYS A 63 -0.76 -0.94 -11.14
C CYS A 63 -1.10 -1.19 -9.67
N PHE A 64 -0.41 -2.11 -8.99
CA PHE A 64 -0.72 -2.53 -7.62
C PHE A 64 0.30 -2.08 -6.58
N ALA A 65 1.58 -2.06 -6.97
CA ALA A 65 2.69 -1.72 -6.08
C ALA A 65 3.62 -0.66 -6.67
N SER A 66 4.05 0.27 -5.82
CA SER A 66 5.14 1.19 -6.09
C SER A 66 6.46 0.59 -5.60
N ARG A 67 7.59 0.93 -6.20
CA ARG A 67 8.92 0.51 -5.71
C ARG A 67 9.50 1.55 -4.76
N LEU A 68 9.02 1.58 -3.52
CA LEU A 68 9.47 2.54 -2.48
C LEU A 68 10.43 1.92 -1.47
N ASP A 69 11.00 0.75 -1.77
CA ASP A 69 11.87 -0.02 -0.88
C ASP A 69 13.06 0.80 -0.35
N GLU A 70 13.66 1.64 -1.20
CA GLU A 70 14.77 2.53 -0.81
C GLU A 70 14.32 3.65 0.12
N LEU A 71 13.16 4.27 -0.15
CA LEU A 71 12.58 5.30 0.70
C LEU A 71 12.26 4.73 2.08
N ILE A 72 11.64 3.55 2.12
CA ILE A 72 11.33 2.85 3.37
C ILE A 72 12.62 2.52 4.12
N GLY A 73 13.59 1.90 3.45
CA GLY A 73 14.84 1.46 4.07
C GLY A 73 15.72 2.60 4.60
N ALA A 74 15.56 3.82 4.08
CA ALA A 74 16.26 5.02 4.54
C ALA A 74 15.48 5.83 5.59
N SER A 75 14.23 5.45 5.90
CA SER A 75 13.35 6.16 6.82
C SER A 75 13.36 5.59 8.24
N ASN A 76 12.76 6.32 9.18
CA ASN A 76 12.47 5.85 10.54
C ASN A 76 11.06 5.27 10.69
N VAL A 77 10.39 4.86 9.61
CA VAL A 77 9.04 4.26 9.69
C VAL A 77 9.10 2.94 10.46
N ASP A 78 8.23 2.77 11.44
CA ASP A 78 8.11 1.53 12.22
C ASP A 78 7.08 0.58 11.57
N LEU A 79 5.98 1.12 11.06
CA LEU A 79 4.90 0.36 10.42
C LEU A 79 4.39 1.04 9.15
N TRP A 80 4.27 0.26 8.07
CA TRP A 80 3.59 0.66 6.84
C TRP A 80 2.38 -0.24 6.59
N VAL A 81 1.18 0.33 6.63
CA VAL A 81 -0.06 -0.38 6.33
C VAL A 81 -0.52 -0.07 4.92
N HIS A 82 -0.87 -1.12 4.15
CA HIS A 82 -1.43 -0.96 2.82
C HIS A 82 -2.59 -1.92 2.52
N GLY A 83 -3.17 -1.80 1.31
CA GLY A 83 -4.21 -2.68 0.80
C GLY A 83 -4.03 -2.96 -0.69
N HIS A 84 -5.14 -2.85 -1.43
CA HIS A 84 -5.27 -2.94 -2.89
C HIS A 84 -5.00 -4.31 -3.54
N THR A 85 -4.04 -5.08 -3.03
CA THR A 85 -3.59 -6.35 -3.63
C THR A 85 -4.53 -7.52 -3.37
N HIS A 86 -5.54 -7.31 -2.50
CA HIS A 86 -6.53 -8.31 -2.10
C HIS A 86 -5.94 -9.58 -1.45
N THR A 87 -4.64 -9.57 -1.17
CA THR A 87 -3.91 -10.65 -0.50
C THR A 87 -3.27 -10.09 0.77
N THR A 88 -3.29 -10.88 1.84
CA THR A 88 -2.67 -10.51 3.12
C THR A 88 -1.14 -10.63 3.02
N PHE A 89 -0.42 -9.62 3.51
CA PHE A 89 1.04 -9.58 3.58
C PHE A 89 1.49 -9.09 4.97
N ASP A 90 2.59 -9.65 5.48
CA ASP A 90 3.22 -9.23 6.73
C ASP A 90 4.72 -9.55 6.63
N TYR A 91 5.55 -8.54 6.41
CA TYR A 91 6.98 -8.71 6.16
C TYR A 91 7.78 -7.48 6.58
N MET A 92 9.12 -7.57 6.54
CA MET A 92 10.01 -6.49 6.93
C MET A 92 10.75 -5.91 5.73
N ILE A 93 10.83 -4.57 5.66
CA ILE A 93 11.82 -3.85 4.86
C ILE A 93 12.73 -3.11 5.84
N LYS A 94 13.95 -3.63 6.05
CA LYS A 94 14.85 -3.16 7.12
C LYS A 94 14.14 -3.17 8.48
N ARG A 95 13.93 -2.01 9.10
CA ARG A 95 13.23 -1.88 10.40
C ARG A 95 11.72 -1.72 10.29
N THR A 96 11.21 -1.42 9.09
CA THR A 96 9.79 -1.15 8.87
C THR A 96 9.04 -2.46 8.66
N ARG A 97 8.01 -2.69 9.48
CA ARG A 97 7.03 -3.75 9.22
C ARG A 97 6.05 -3.29 8.16
N VAL A 98 5.84 -4.06 7.11
CA VAL A 98 4.87 -3.79 6.05
C VAL A 98 3.72 -4.78 6.19
N VAL A 99 2.50 -4.27 6.36
CA VAL A 99 1.31 -5.06 6.65
C VAL A 99 0.17 -4.74 5.67
N CYS A 100 -0.44 -5.78 5.14
CA CYS A 100 -1.73 -5.73 4.45
C CYS A 100 -2.62 -6.82 5.04
N ASN A 101 -3.75 -6.45 5.62
CA ASN A 101 -4.75 -7.38 6.15
C ASN A 101 -5.98 -7.36 5.25
N ALA A 102 -5.83 -7.88 4.03
CA ALA A 102 -6.85 -7.77 3.00
C ALA A 102 -8.00 -8.74 3.24
N VAL A 103 -9.24 -8.28 3.07
CA VAL A 103 -10.44 -9.16 3.10
C VAL A 103 -10.49 -10.09 1.88
N GLY A 104 -9.90 -9.68 0.77
CA GLY A 104 -9.99 -10.37 -0.52
C GLY A 104 -11.30 -10.07 -1.26
N TYR A 105 -11.62 -10.90 -2.24
CA TYR A 105 -12.84 -10.74 -3.03
C TYR A 105 -14.07 -11.33 -2.33
N ARG A 106 -15.18 -10.62 -2.45
CA ARG A 106 -16.52 -11.09 -2.10
C ARG A 106 -17.27 -11.44 -3.38
N ASP A 107 -18.05 -12.52 -3.33
CA ASP A 107 -18.95 -12.88 -4.41
C ASP A 107 -20.12 -11.87 -4.49
N ARG A 108 -20.87 -11.93 -5.58
CA ARG A 108 -22.00 -11.02 -5.85
C ARG A 108 -23.14 -11.14 -4.84
N SER A 109 -23.23 -12.26 -4.12
CA SER A 109 -24.17 -12.49 -3.01
C SER A 109 -23.63 -12.02 -1.65
N GLY A 110 -22.43 -11.44 -1.62
CA GLY A 110 -21.76 -11.00 -0.38
C GLY A 110 -21.09 -12.12 0.41
N GLY A 111 -21.14 -13.37 -0.08
CA GLY A 111 -20.35 -14.49 0.39
C GLY A 111 -18.87 -14.28 0.04
N LYS A 112 -17.96 -14.93 0.74
CA LYS A 112 -16.55 -14.91 0.32
C LYS A 112 -16.41 -15.79 -0.91
N VAL A 113 -15.85 -15.26 -2.01
CA VAL A 113 -15.37 -16.15 -3.08
C VAL A 113 -14.32 -17.04 -2.42
N PRO A 114 -14.31 -18.36 -2.66
CA PRO A 114 -13.24 -19.23 -2.18
C PRO A 114 -11.96 -18.95 -3.00
N GLU A 115 -11.44 -17.74 -2.90
CA GLU A 115 -10.04 -17.49 -3.17
C GLU A 115 -9.26 -17.98 -1.96
N ARG A 116 -8.22 -18.78 -2.22
CA ARG A 116 -7.25 -19.37 -1.28
C ARG A 116 -7.25 -18.64 0.06
N GLU A 117 -7.48 -19.37 1.16
CA GLU A 117 -7.42 -18.89 2.57
C GLU A 117 -6.72 -17.55 2.71
N ASN A 118 -7.45 -16.45 2.48
CA ASN A 118 -6.87 -15.14 2.70
C ASN A 118 -6.78 -15.01 4.21
N ALA A 119 -5.57 -14.87 4.73
CA ALA A 119 -5.27 -14.83 6.16
C ALA A 119 -5.78 -13.54 6.84
N PHE A 120 -6.90 -13.00 6.35
CA PHE A 120 -7.62 -11.89 6.92
C PHE A 120 -7.98 -12.19 8.37
N ARG A 121 -7.53 -11.32 9.26
CA ARG A 121 -7.82 -11.37 10.69
C ARG A 121 -8.70 -10.16 11.05
N PRO A 122 -10.01 -10.33 11.30
CA PRO A 122 -10.91 -9.21 11.61
C PRO A 122 -10.56 -8.48 12.92
N ASP A 123 -9.82 -9.15 13.79
CA ASP A 123 -9.36 -8.74 15.10
C ASP A 123 -7.84 -8.49 15.15
N LEU A 124 -7.20 -8.29 13.99
CA LEU A 124 -5.76 -8.04 13.93
C LEU A 124 -5.36 -6.79 14.73
N VAL A 125 -4.55 -7.00 15.76
CA VAL A 125 -3.79 -5.95 16.45
C VAL A 125 -2.34 -6.00 15.96
N VAL A 126 -1.81 -4.85 15.55
CA VAL A 126 -0.40 -4.68 15.21
C VAL A 126 0.24 -3.84 16.31
N GLU A 127 1.13 -4.45 17.09
CA GLU A 127 1.95 -3.76 18.07
C GLU A 127 3.16 -3.13 17.37
N ILE A 128 3.51 -1.91 17.81
CA ILE A 128 4.61 -1.06 17.31
C ILE A 128 5.40 -0.50 18.47
#